data_AF-A0A0P7WD87-F1
#
_entry.id   AF-A0A0P7WD87-F1
#
_cell.length_a   1.000
_cell.length_b   1.000
_cell.length_c   1.000
_cell.angle_alpha   90.00
_cell.angle_beta   90.00
_cell.angle_gamma   90.00
#
_symmetry.space_group_name_H-M   'P 1'
#
loop_
_entity.id
_entity.type
_entity.pdbx_description
1 polymer ?
#
loop_
_entity_poly.entity_id
_entity_poly.type
_entity_poly.pdbx_seq_one_letter_code
_entity_poly.pdbx_strand_id
1 'polypeptide(L)' 'MNLHQVLTGAVNPGDNCFAVGNINEEPFTAYASGCDIVVLGSDFERLQIIPGAKHGNIQVGCVDCSLQGG' A
#
# COMPACT_ATOMS: atom_id res chain seq x y z
N MET A 1 -8.45 15.50 18.07
CA MET A 1 -9.06 15.72 16.73
C MET A 1 -8.85 14.44 15.95
N ASN A 2 -9.92 13.78 15.53
CA ASN A 2 -9.81 12.61 14.66
C ASN A 2 -9.64 13.12 13.24
N LEU A 3 -8.40 13.31 12.79
CA LEU A 3 -8.13 13.64 11.40
C LEU A 3 -8.49 12.41 10.55
N HIS A 4 -9.58 12.50 9.80
CA HIS A 4 -9.77 11.66 8.62
C HIS A 4 -8.75 12.14 7.58
N GLN A 5 -7.56 11.56 7.60
CA GLN A 5 -6.55 11.84 6.60
C GLN A 5 -6.99 11.18 5.29
N VAL A 6 -7.23 12.00 4.27
CA VAL A 6 -7.55 11.53 2.92
C VAL A 6 -6.25 11.13 2.25
N LEU A 7 -6.05 9.83 2.03
CA LEU A 7 -4.94 9.29 1.23
C LEU A 7 -5.05 9.85 -0.20
N THR A 8 -4.14 10.73 -0.59
CA THR A 8 -4.09 11.28 -1.94
C THR A 8 -3.38 10.28 -2.87
N GLY A 9 -4.16 9.29 -3.28
CA GLY A 9 -3.81 8.24 -4.24
C GLY A 9 -4.94 7.22 -4.15
N ALA A 10 -5.87 7.23 -5.11
CA ALA A 10 -7.07 6.41 -5.04
C ALA A 10 -6.67 4.94 -4.84
N VAL A 11 -6.99 4.39 -3.66
CA VAL A 11 -6.92 2.96 -3.43
C VAL A 11 -7.88 2.30 -4.40
N ASN A 12 -7.44 1.23 -5.06
CA ASN A 12 -8.31 0.50 -5.97
C ASN A 12 -9.58 0.02 -5.25
N PRO A 13 -10.73 -0.06 -5.94
CA PRO A 13 -11.94 -0.64 -5.36
C PRO A 13 -11.79 -2.16 -5.24
N GLY A 14 -12.38 -2.74 -4.19
CA GLY A 14 -12.38 -4.18 -3.94
C GLY A 14 -11.94 -4.55 -2.53
N ASP A 15 -11.94 -5.84 -2.25
CA ASP A 15 -11.46 -6.38 -0.98
C ASP A 15 -9.93 -6.51 -0.98
N ASN A 16 -9.29 -6.28 0.17
CA ASN A 16 -7.84 -6.42 0.35
C ASN A 16 -7.00 -5.55 -0.61
N CYS A 17 -7.47 -4.34 -0.94
CA CYS A 17 -6.70 -3.38 -1.75
C CYS A 17 -5.64 -2.61 -0.94
N PHE A 18 -5.53 -2.89 0.36
CA PHE A 18 -4.43 -2.45 1.21
C PHE A 18 -4.12 -3.53 2.26
N ALA A 19 -2.90 -3.49 2.77
CA ALA A 19 -2.44 -4.31 3.89
C ALA A 19 -1.49 -3.51 4.78
N VAL A 20 -1.48 -3.84 6.06
CA VAL A 20 -0.55 -3.27 7.03
C VAL A 20 0.47 -4.34 7.38
N GLY A 21 1.74 -4.03 7.16
CA GLY A 21 2.86 -4.89 7.53
C GLY A 21 3.72 -4.25 8.60
N ASN A 22 4.73 -4.99 9.03
CA ASN A 22 5.66 -4.51 10.05
C ASN A 22 7.09 -4.95 9.71
N ILE A 23 8.05 -4.03 9.80
CA ILE A 23 9.49 -4.29 9.69
C ILE A 23 10.15 -3.80 10.97
N ASN A 24 10.80 -4.69 11.72
CA ASN A 24 11.50 -4.35 12.97
C ASN A 24 10.64 -3.55 13.96
N GLU A 25 9.38 -3.96 14.14
CA GLU A 25 8.36 -3.29 14.97
C GLU A 25 7.82 -1.98 14.39
N GLU A 26 8.38 -1.45 13.29
CA GLU A 26 7.87 -0.27 12.59
C GLU A 26 6.76 -0.66 11.59
N PRO A 27 5.53 -0.14 11.75
CA PRO A 27 4.44 -0.44 10.83
C PRO A 27 4.63 0.26 9.48
N PHE A 28 4.13 -0.36 8.42
CA PHE A 28 4.00 0.26 7.11
C PHE A 28 2.66 -0.12 6.48
N THR A 29 2.16 0.74 5.60
CA THR A 29 0.94 0.46 4.82
C THR A 29 1.30 0.27 3.37
N ALA A 30 0.91 -0.86 2.78
CA ALA A 30 0.98 -1.07 1.33
C ALA A 30 -0.43 -1.04 0.74
N TYR A 31 -0.63 -0.36 -0.40
CA TYR A 31 -1.93 -0.33 -1.08
C TYR A 31 -1.82 -0.30 -2.60
N ALA A 32 -2.85 -0.84 -3.25
CA ALA A 32 -3.00 -0.85 -4.70
C ALA A 32 -3.51 0.50 -5.21
N SER A 33 -2.82 1.11 -6.19
CA SER A 33 -3.27 2.32 -6.86
C SER A 33 -3.12 2.18 -8.37
N GLY A 34 -4.22 1.91 -9.07
CA GLY A 34 -4.21 1.49 -10.46
C GLY A 34 -3.38 0.22 -10.65
N CYS A 35 -2.29 0.34 -11.41
CA CYS A 35 -1.32 -0.74 -11.62
C CYS A 35 -0.10 -0.69 -10.69
N ASP A 36 0.00 0.34 -9.83
CA ASP A 36 1.11 0.52 -8.91
C ASP A 36 0.78 -0.05 -7.52
N ILE A 37 1.84 -0.38 -6.78
CA ILE A 37 1.77 -0.62 -5.33
C ILE A 37 2.48 0.53 -4.64
N VAL A 38 1.80 1.21 -3.74
CA VAL A 38 2.36 2.32 -2.96
C VAL A 38 2.61 1.84 -1.53
N VAL A 39 3.80 2.15 -1.01
CA VAL A 39 4.19 1.85 0.37
C VAL A 39 4.36 3.16 1.13
N LEU A 40 3.65 3.26 2.26
CA LEU A 40 3.67 4.38 3.17
C LEU A 40 4.29 3.97 4.51
N GLY A 41 4.99 4.91 5.14
CA GLY A 41 5.44 4.77 6.51
C GLY A 41 4.32 5.02 7.53
N SER A 42 4.68 4.96 8.81
CA SER A 42 3.78 5.15 9.94
C SER A 42 3.08 6.51 9.94
N ASP A 43 3.76 7.56 9.46
CA ASP A 43 3.19 8.92 9.36
C ASP A 43 2.53 9.19 7.99
N PHE A 44 2.22 8.12 7.24
CA PHE A 44 1.66 8.15 5.89
C PHE A 44 2.54 8.87 4.85
N GLU A 45 3.83 9.08 5.13
CA GLU A 45 4.77 9.54 4.13
C GLU A 45 5.04 8.44 3.10
N ARG A 46 5.13 8.83 1.82
CA ARG A 46 5.38 7.90 0.74
C ARG A 46 6.84 7.44 0.74
N LEU A 47 7.07 6.21 1.18
CA LEU A 47 8.39 5.58 1.21
C LEU A 47 8.78 5.02 -0.16
N GLN A 48 7.87 4.32 -0.84
CA GLN A 48 8.16 3.66 -2.12
C GLN A 48 6.93 3.60 -3.04
N ILE A 49 7.19 3.58 -4.34
CA ILE A 49 6.23 3.12 -5.36
C ILE A 49 6.89 1.97 -6.13
N ILE A 50 6.16 0.86 -6.26
CA ILE A 50 6.49 -0.23 -7.17
C ILE A 50 5.66 -0.01 -8.45
N PRO A 51 6.27 0.44 -9.56
CA PRO A 51 5.52 0.85 -10.73
C PRO A 51 4.99 -0.35 -11.54
N GLY A 52 3.69 -0.35 -11.83
CA GLY A 52 3.02 -1.30 -12.71
C GLY A 52 3.41 -1.15 -14.18
N ALA A 53 3.96 -0.01 -14.58
CA ALA A 53 4.47 0.23 -15.93
C ALA A 53 5.53 -0.80 -16.37
N LYS A 54 6.27 -1.37 -15.41
CA LYS A 54 7.25 -2.45 -15.66
C LYS A 54 6.63 -3.84 -15.75
N HIS A 55 5.33 -3.95 -15.46
CA HIS A 55 4.57 -5.20 -15.32
C HIS A 55 3.35 -5.23 -16.25
N GLY A 56 3.39 -4.49 -17.37
CA GLY A 56 2.32 -4.48 -18.37
C GLY A 56 1.12 -3.60 -18.04
N ASN A 57 1.23 -2.72 -17.04
CA ASN A 57 0.13 -1.86 -16.56
C ASN A 57 -1.11 -2.65 -16.12
N ILE A 58 -0.92 -3.89 -15.65
CA ILE A 58 -2.00 -4.71 -15.13
C ILE A 58 -2.44 -4.13 -13.78
N GLN A 59 -3.74 -3.90 -13.63
CA GLN A 59 -4.30 -3.38 -12.39
C GLN A 59 -4.04 -4.33 -11.22
N VAL A 60 -3.59 -3.80 -10.09
CA VAL A 60 -3.39 -4.59 -8.87
C VAL A 60 -4.73 -4.82 -8.21
N GLY A 61 -5.16 -6.08 -8.13
CA GLY A 61 -6.46 -6.45 -7.56
C GLY A 61 -6.45 -6.55 -6.03
N CYS A 62 -5.34 -7.01 -5.44
CA CYS A 62 -5.19 -7.14 -4.00
C CYS A 62 -3.71 -7.01 -3.59
N VAL A 63 -3.50 -6.69 -2.31
CA VAL A 63 -2.19 -6.58 -1.66
C VAL A 63 -2.30 -7.28 -0.31
N ASP A 64 -1.25 -8.02 0.07
CA ASP A 64 -1.12 -8.61 1.40
C ASP A 64 0.30 -8.37 1.93
N CYS A 65 0.42 -8.28 3.25
CA CYS A 65 1.69 -8.13 3.95
C CYS A 65 1.93 -9.40 4.76
N SER A 66 3.10 -10.01 4.62
CA SER A 66 3.45 -11.21 5.40
C SER A 66 3.34 -10.94 6.90
N LEU A 67 2.63 -11.81 7.61
CA LEU A 67 2.53 -11.85 9.07
C LEU A 67 3.85 -12.35 9.67
N GLN A 68 4.89 -11.52 9.61
CA GLN A 68 6.16 -11.65 10.34
C GLN A 68 6.76 -13.07 10.49
N GLY A 69 7.75 -13.36 9.63
CA GLY A 69 8.58 -14.57 9.70
C GLY A 69 8.51 -15.33 8.38
N GLY A 70 9.52 -15.17 7.54
CA GLY A 70 9.73 -16.08 6.40
C GLY A 70 9.99 -17.51 6.86
#